data_AF-A0A1G3D4D3-F1
#
_entry.id   AF-A0A1G3D4D3-F1
#
_cell.length_a   1.000
_cell.length_b   1.000
_cell.length_c   1.000
_cell.angle_alpha   90.00
_cell.angle_beta   90.00
_cell.angle_gamma   90.00
#
_symmetry.space_group_name_H-M   'P 1'
#
loop_
_entity.id
_entity.type
_entity.pdbx_description
1 polymer ?
#
loop_
_entity_poly.entity_id
_entity_poly.type
_entity_poly.pdbx_seq_one_letter_code
_entity_poly.pdbx_strand_id
1 'polypeptide(L)'
;MIDYEGNLYFEDDTLTSNGRGIMMREDLSPYISNTINLPPINDMDGLIIAFITRRHTVVPLAAKLTPEQAAAVFMIGESIETSAGDPKRAGESIREVGTNPFIIGDKSYEGNWFYDFVKRNEGKVHCYQLNTGGLGEIIEKQPNGTKVMKRKVQRVEILEMSSIIRGIVRGTNTWGKDKYWNLEVPTSVQGMDLSKYDVEKFYDVDDIIKQVSELRCERVEYIEKFNTLDKATITAAKTM
;
A
#
# COMPACT_ATOMS: atom_id res chain seq x y z
N MET A 1 -19.49 21.02 9.85
CA MET A 1 -20.07 22.37 10.05
C MET A 1 -19.28 23.15 11.09
N ILE A 2 -19.61 24.43 11.34
CA ILE A 2 -19.06 25.23 12.45
C ILE A 2 -20.17 25.56 13.45
N ASP A 3 -19.83 25.66 14.73
CA ASP A 3 -20.74 26.16 15.76
C ASP A 3 -20.77 27.69 15.82
N TYR A 4 -21.55 28.25 16.75
CA TYR A 4 -21.69 29.70 16.92
C TYR A 4 -20.42 30.39 17.45
N GLU A 5 -19.45 29.62 17.98
CA GLU A 5 -18.16 30.09 18.48
C GLU A 5 -17.06 29.97 17.43
N GLY A 6 -17.37 29.38 16.27
CA GLY A 6 -16.43 29.13 15.18
C GLY A 6 -15.65 27.83 15.31
N ASN A 7 -16.00 26.95 16.26
CA ASN A 7 -15.38 25.63 16.37
C ASN A 7 -15.86 24.73 15.22
N LEU A 8 -14.92 23.98 14.64
CA LEU A 8 -15.21 23.02 13.59
C LEU A 8 -15.68 21.68 14.19
N TYR A 9 -16.81 21.19 13.70
CA TYR A 9 -17.22 19.81 13.91
C TYR A 9 -16.55 18.90 12.89
N PHE A 10 -15.39 18.34 13.24
CA PHE A 10 -14.56 17.51 12.35
C PHE A 10 -15.21 16.19 11.91
N GLU A 11 -16.12 15.65 12.73
CA GLU A 11 -16.80 14.38 12.45
C GLU A 11 -18.11 14.54 11.66
N ASP A 12 -18.52 15.79 11.39
CA ASP A 12 -19.77 16.08 10.72
C ASP A 12 -19.60 16.09 9.20
N ASP A 13 -20.10 15.02 8.57
CA ASP A 13 -20.05 14.78 7.13
C ASP A 13 -21.34 15.18 6.39
N THR A 14 -22.26 15.91 7.04
CA THR A 14 -23.58 16.29 6.49
C THR A 14 -23.50 16.92 5.10
N LEU A 15 -22.49 17.76 4.86
CA LEU A 15 -22.26 18.39 3.56
C LEU A 15 -21.44 17.50 2.61
N THR A 16 -20.42 16.83 3.16
CA THR A 16 -19.53 15.93 2.42
C THR A 16 -18.67 15.14 3.39
N SER A 17 -18.38 13.87 3.06
CA SER A 17 -17.39 13.05 3.76
C SER A 17 -15.95 13.31 3.31
N ASN A 18 -15.73 14.24 2.38
CA ASN A 18 -14.42 14.67 1.87
C ASN A 18 -14.12 16.12 2.31
N GLY A 19 -14.22 16.40 3.61
CA GLY A 19 -13.83 17.69 4.18
C GLY A 19 -12.35 17.97 3.92
N ARG A 20 -12.01 19.19 3.48
CA ARG A 20 -10.63 19.59 3.16
C ARG A 20 -10.23 20.85 3.92
N GLY A 21 -9.05 20.79 4.53
CA GLY A 21 -8.37 21.96 5.08
C GLY A 21 -7.22 22.39 4.17
N ILE A 22 -7.09 23.69 3.94
CA ILE A 22 -5.94 24.28 3.27
C ILE A 22 -5.09 24.93 4.37
N MET A 23 -3.85 24.47 4.50
CA MET A 23 -2.89 25.03 5.44
C MET A 23 -1.65 25.48 4.66
N MET A 24 -1.03 26.55 5.13
CA MET A 24 0.25 26.99 4.59
C MET A 24 1.34 26.05 5.09
N ARG A 25 2.40 25.89 4.29
CA ARG A 25 3.53 25.04 4.67
C ARG A 25 4.17 25.54 5.96
N GLU A 26 4.18 26.86 6.15
CA GLU A 26 4.73 27.55 7.30
C GLU A 26 3.98 27.22 8.59
N ASP A 27 2.70 26.82 8.51
CA ASP A 27 1.89 26.41 9.67
C ASP A 27 2.41 25.10 10.29
N LEU A 28 3.21 24.31 9.56
CA LEU A 28 3.84 23.08 10.05
C LEU A 28 5.21 23.31 10.69
N SER A 29 5.67 24.56 10.79
CA SER A 29 6.93 24.92 11.47
C SER A 29 6.92 24.48 12.94
N PRO A 30 8.03 23.96 13.49
CA PRO A 30 9.37 23.86 12.90
C PRO A 30 9.63 22.56 12.13
N TYR A 31 8.62 21.73 11.89
CA TYR A 31 8.76 20.38 11.30
C TYR A 31 8.79 20.38 9.76
N ILE A 32 9.35 21.43 9.17
CA ILE A 32 9.46 21.61 7.73
C ILE A 32 10.91 21.66 7.31
N SER A 33 11.21 21.11 6.13
CA SER A 33 12.51 21.26 5.48
C SER A 33 12.77 22.72 5.04
N ASN A 34 13.99 23.03 4.58
CA ASN A 34 14.25 24.35 3.97
C ASN A 34 13.68 24.48 2.55
N THR A 35 13.41 23.35 1.88
CA THR A 35 12.91 23.29 0.49
C THR A 35 11.96 22.10 0.32
N ILE A 36 11.06 22.18 -0.67
CA ILE A 36 10.16 21.08 -1.03
C ILE A 36 10.88 19.92 -1.76
N ASN A 37 12.07 20.19 -2.30
CA ASN A 37 12.83 19.19 -3.05
C ASN A 37 13.64 18.32 -2.09
N LEU A 38 13.66 17.01 -2.36
CA LEU A 38 14.63 16.12 -1.73
C LEU A 38 16.05 16.43 -2.24
N PRO A 39 17.10 16.24 -1.42
CA PRO A 39 18.48 16.28 -1.90
C PRO A 39 18.74 15.23 -3.00
N PRO A 40 19.79 15.40 -3.81
CA PRO A 40 20.24 14.36 -4.74
C PRO A 40 20.50 13.03 -4.01
N ILE A 41 20.18 11.90 -4.65
CA ILE A 41 20.34 10.55 -4.07
C ILE A 41 21.79 10.25 -3.63
N ASN A 42 22.78 10.84 -4.28
CA ASN A 42 24.19 10.69 -3.93
C ASN A 42 24.53 11.31 -2.57
N ASP A 43 23.81 12.36 -2.18
CA ASP A 43 24.02 13.11 -0.95
C ASP A 43 23.20 12.55 0.23
N MET A 44 22.26 11.63 -0.04
CA MET A 44 21.43 10.97 0.97
C MET A 44 22.07 9.64 1.43
N ASP A 45 21.85 9.30 2.71
CA ASP A 45 22.20 7.99 3.26
C ASP A 45 21.40 6.87 2.58
N GLY A 46 20.14 7.16 2.24
CA GLY A 46 19.24 6.28 1.50
C GLY A 46 17.90 6.97 1.24
N LEU A 47 17.14 6.42 0.30
CA LEU A 47 15.78 6.84 -0.01
C LEU A 47 14.83 5.68 0.24
N ILE A 48 13.84 5.89 1.09
CA ILE A 48 12.79 4.90 1.34
C ILE A 48 11.57 5.28 0.50
N ILE A 49 11.09 4.34 -0.31
CA ILE A 49 9.83 4.45 -1.05
C ILE A 49 8.84 3.48 -0.43
N ALA A 50 7.77 4.02 0.14
CA ALA A 50 6.72 3.24 0.78
C ALA A 50 5.43 3.27 -0.05
N PHE A 51 5.06 2.13 -0.62
CA PHE A 51 3.79 1.92 -1.29
C PHE A 51 2.73 1.56 -0.26
N ILE A 52 1.85 2.51 0.04
CA ILE A 52 0.74 2.28 0.96
C ILE A 52 -0.40 1.63 0.20
N THR A 53 -0.79 0.44 0.63
CA THR A 53 -2.01 -0.22 0.18
C THR A 53 -2.94 -0.44 1.36
N ARG A 54 -4.21 -0.68 1.07
CA ARG A 54 -5.21 -1.02 2.08
C ARG A 54 -5.91 -2.29 1.62
N ARG A 55 -5.60 -3.41 2.28
CA ARG A 55 -6.21 -4.72 2.05
C ARG A 55 -6.57 -5.35 3.38
N HIS A 56 -7.59 -6.21 3.41
CA HIS A 56 -8.13 -6.77 4.65
C HIS A 56 -8.04 -8.29 4.71
N THR A 57 -7.52 -8.93 3.66
CA THR A 57 -7.54 -10.38 3.48
C THR A 57 -6.19 -11.02 3.84
N VAL A 58 -5.44 -11.47 2.84
CA VAL A 58 -4.23 -12.29 2.97
C VAL A 58 -2.93 -11.55 2.66
N VAL A 59 -3.00 -10.25 2.33
CA VAL A 59 -1.83 -9.44 1.99
C VAL A 59 -1.00 -9.13 3.25
N PRO A 60 0.32 -9.38 3.26
CA PRO A 60 1.17 -9.16 4.43
C PRO A 60 1.16 -7.72 4.92
N LEU A 61 1.49 -7.51 6.21
CA LEU A 61 1.56 -6.19 6.83
C LEU A 61 2.56 -5.26 6.14
N ALA A 62 3.71 -5.81 5.79
CA ALA A 62 4.72 -5.13 5.01
C ALA A 62 5.49 -6.15 4.18
N ALA A 63 6.04 -5.70 3.06
CA ALA A 63 6.97 -6.46 2.24
C ALA A 63 8.14 -5.57 1.85
N LYS A 64 9.36 -6.10 1.98
CA LYS A 64 10.57 -5.51 1.39
C LYS A 64 10.66 -5.98 -0.06
N LEU A 65 10.82 -5.04 -0.98
CA LEU A 65 10.67 -5.28 -2.41
C LEU A 65 12.04 -5.23 -3.11
N THR A 66 12.24 -6.17 -4.02
CA THR A 66 13.24 -6.06 -5.09
C THR A 66 12.87 -4.93 -6.07
N PRO A 67 13.81 -4.43 -6.89
CA PRO A 67 13.49 -3.42 -7.91
C PRO A 67 12.34 -3.83 -8.85
N GLU A 68 12.31 -5.10 -9.27
CA GLU A 68 11.30 -5.64 -10.17
C GLU A 68 9.93 -5.71 -9.48
N GLN A 69 9.89 -6.14 -8.21
CA GLN A 69 8.67 -6.11 -7.40
C GLN A 69 8.18 -4.70 -7.10
N ALA A 70 9.09 -3.76 -6.85
CA ALA A 70 8.75 -2.35 -6.61
C ALA A 70 8.10 -1.73 -7.84
N ALA A 71 8.66 -1.99 -9.04
CA ALA A 71 8.07 -1.56 -10.29
C ALA A 71 6.68 -2.21 -10.52
N ALA A 72 6.53 -3.49 -10.16
CA ALA A 72 5.25 -4.17 -10.28
C ALA A 72 4.21 -3.56 -9.33
N VAL A 73 4.56 -3.30 -8.06
CA VAL A 73 3.67 -2.60 -7.11
C VAL A 73 3.32 -1.20 -7.59
N PHE A 74 4.29 -0.44 -8.12
CA PHE A 74 4.07 0.88 -8.69
C PHE A 74 3.05 0.82 -9.84
N MET A 75 3.23 -0.10 -10.79
CA MET A 75 2.32 -0.27 -11.92
C MET A 75 0.95 -0.75 -11.48
N ILE A 76 0.89 -1.70 -10.57
CA ILE A 76 -0.37 -2.26 -10.06
C ILE A 76 -1.19 -1.19 -9.33
N GLY A 77 -0.54 -0.34 -8.53
CA GLY A 77 -1.18 0.81 -7.93
C GLY A 77 -2.38 0.45 -7.05
N GLU A 78 -2.23 -0.59 -6.22
CA GLU A 78 -3.31 -1.11 -5.38
C GLU A 78 -3.72 -0.09 -4.30
N SER A 79 -4.84 0.56 -4.55
CA SER A 79 -5.47 1.47 -3.59
C SER A 79 -6.92 1.04 -3.31
N ILE A 80 -7.58 1.81 -2.47
CA ILE A 80 -9.02 1.70 -2.20
C ILE A 80 -9.68 2.98 -2.71
N GLU A 81 -10.82 2.82 -3.39
CA GLU A 81 -11.69 3.93 -3.74
C GLU A 81 -12.10 4.66 -2.46
N THR A 82 -11.86 5.95 -2.43
CA THR A 82 -12.24 6.79 -1.30
C THR A 82 -13.63 7.36 -1.55
N SER A 83 -14.31 7.79 -0.49
CA SER A 83 -15.58 8.52 -0.65
C SER A 83 -15.41 9.83 -1.43
N ALA A 84 -14.18 10.33 -1.58
CA ALA A 84 -13.86 11.50 -2.37
C ALA A 84 -13.86 11.25 -3.89
N GLY A 85 -13.67 10.00 -4.33
CA GLY A 85 -13.70 9.62 -5.75
C GLY A 85 -15.11 9.25 -6.18
N ASP A 86 -15.53 8.02 -5.88
CA ASP A 86 -16.94 7.59 -6.01
C ASP A 86 -17.48 7.08 -4.66
N PRO A 87 -18.34 7.85 -3.97
CA PRO A 87 -18.95 7.43 -2.71
C PRO A 87 -19.64 6.06 -2.76
N LYS A 88 -20.18 5.66 -3.92
CA LYS A 88 -20.88 4.38 -4.07
C LYS A 88 -19.94 3.18 -4.12
N ARG A 89 -18.67 3.41 -4.44
CA ARG A 89 -17.62 2.41 -4.57
C ARG A 89 -16.60 2.52 -3.44
N ALA A 90 -16.81 3.41 -2.48
CA ALA A 90 -15.92 3.59 -1.33
C ALA A 90 -15.62 2.24 -0.66
N GLY A 91 -14.33 1.91 -0.51
CA GLY A 91 -13.89 0.61 0.00
C GLY A 91 -13.56 -0.43 -1.06
N GLU A 92 -13.90 -0.22 -2.33
CA GLU A 92 -13.53 -1.11 -3.43
C GLU A 92 -12.06 -0.93 -3.83
N SER A 93 -11.41 -2.02 -4.22
CA SER A 93 -10.04 -1.94 -4.70
C SER A 93 -9.97 -1.30 -6.08
N ILE A 94 -9.09 -0.31 -6.22
CA ILE A 94 -8.78 0.33 -7.50
C ILE A 94 -7.32 0.06 -7.88
N ARG A 95 -7.04 0.23 -9.17
CA ARG A 95 -5.71 0.07 -9.76
C ARG A 95 -5.37 1.36 -10.49
N GLU A 96 -4.39 2.09 -9.99
CA GLU A 96 -3.94 3.34 -10.60
C GLU A 96 -2.42 3.42 -10.59
N VAL A 97 -1.79 3.45 -11.77
CA VAL A 97 -0.33 3.44 -11.91
C VAL A 97 0.28 4.59 -11.10
N GLY A 98 1.25 4.25 -10.24
CA GLY A 98 1.89 5.19 -9.32
C GLY A 98 0.95 5.83 -8.30
N THR A 99 -0.27 5.29 -8.14
CA THR A 99 -1.39 5.93 -7.44
C THR A 99 -1.64 7.36 -7.92
N ASN A 100 -1.38 7.62 -9.20
CA ASN A 100 -1.36 8.95 -9.80
C ASN A 100 -2.40 9.04 -10.95
N PRO A 101 -3.60 9.59 -10.68
CA PRO A 101 -4.63 9.76 -11.70
C PRO A 101 -4.30 10.85 -12.74
N PHE A 102 -3.15 11.54 -12.58
CA PHE A 102 -2.75 12.66 -13.42
C PHE A 102 -1.64 12.31 -14.42
N ILE A 103 -1.31 11.03 -14.60
CA ILE A 103 -0.34 10.61 -15.62
C ILE A 103 -0.88 10.97 -17.00
N ILE A 104 -0.12 11.79 -17.73
CA ILE A 104 -0.37 12.14 -19.12
C ILE A 104 0.62 11.34 -19.97
N GLY A 105 0.13 10.52 -20.89
CA GLY A 105 0.95 9.72 -21.80
C GLY A 105 0.93 8.22 -21.49
N ASP A 106 1.97 7.50 -21.90
CA ASP A 106 2.08 6.05 -21.72
C ASP A 106 2.44 5.70 -20.28
N LYS A 107 1.53 5.05 -19.56
CA LYS A 107 1.76 4.57 -18.20
C LYS A 107 2.91 3.55 -18.11
N SER A 108 3.18 2.82 -19.19
CA SER A 108 4.30 1.87 -19.24
C SER A 108 5.65 2.59 -19.23
N TYR A 109 5.72 3.78 -19.82
CA TYR A 109 6.92 4.63 -19.77
C TYR A 109 7.24 5.04 -18.32
N GLU A 110 6.23 5.49 -17.57
CA GLU A 110 6.39 5.83 -16.14
C GLU A 110 6.85 4.63 -15.32
N GLY A 111 6.28 3.45 -15.56
CA GLY A 111 6.69 2.20 -14.92
C GLY A 111 8.14 1.82 -15.21
N ASN A 112 8.54 1.88 -16.49
CA ASN A 112 9.91 1.58 -16.90
C ASN A 112 10.90 2.60 -16.33
N TRP A 113 10.55 3.89 -16.34
CA TRP A 113 11.38 4.93 -15.74
C TRP A 113 11.59 4.69 -14.24
N PHE A 114 10.51 4.35 -13.52
CA PHE A 114 10.58 4.03 -12.10
C PHE A 114 11.46 2.80 -11.84
N TYR A 115 11.26 1.73 -12.62
CA TYR A 115 12.11 0.53 -12.55
C TYR A 115 13.59 0.88 -12.75
N ASP A 116 13.91 1.62 -13.82
CA ASP A 116 15.29 2.04 -14.10
C ASP A 116 15.85 2.91 -12.98
N PHE A 117 15.04 3.82 -12.41
CA PHE A 117 15.47 4.65 -11.28
C PHE A 117 15.82 3.80 -10.05
N VAL A 118 14.96 2.87 -9.65
CA VAL A 118 15.22 1.99 -8.50
C VAL A 118 16.43 1.10 -8.78
N LYS A 119 16.50 0.51 -9.98
CA LYS A 119 17.58 -0.42 -10.36
C LYS A 119 18.95 0.26 -10.40
N ARG A 120 19.04 1.46 -10.98
CA ARG A 120 20.30 2.25 -11.02
C ARG A 120 20.80 2.68 -9.65
N ASN A 121 19.90 2.77 -8.67
CA ASN A 121 20.20 3.19 -7.30
C ASN A 121 20.02 2.06 -6.29
N GLU A 122 20.13 0.81 -6.74
CA GLU A 122 20.06 -0.37 -5.88
C GLU A 122 21.12 -0.28 -4.78
N GLY A 123 20.71 -0.52 -3.53
CA GLY A 123 21.54 -0.33 -2.34
C GLY A 123 21.39 1.03 -1.65
N LYS A 124 20.86 2.06 -2.33
CA LYS A 124 20.45 3.34 -1.70
C LYS A 124 18.94 3.54 -1.70
N VAL A 125 18.25 3.11 -2.74
CA VAL A 125 16.78 3.17 -2.82
C VAL A 125 16.21 1.86 -2.29
N HIS A 126 15.37 1.96 -1.27
CA HIS A 126 14.74 0.83 -0.62
C HIS A 126 13.22 0.95 -0.71
N CYS A 127 12.60 -0.03 -1.37
CA CYS A 127 11.17 -0.03 -1.62
C CYS A 127 10.44 -1.01 -0.69
N TYR A 128 9.31 -0.57 -0.15
CA TYR A 128 8.47 -1.36 0.74
C TYR A 128 7.00 -1.23 0.34
N GLN A 129 6.25 -2.33 0.38
CA GLN A 129 4.79 -2.28 0.39
C GLN A 129 4.32 -2.31 1.84
N LEU A 130 3.41 -1.42 2.23
CA LEU A 130 2.85 -1.31 3.57
C LEU A 130 1.33 -1.46 3.49
N ASN A 131 0.78 -2.52 4.10
CA ASN A 131 -0.66 -2.74 4.19
C ASN A 131 -1.22 -2.07 5.45
N THR A 132 -1.87 -0.92 5.28
CA THR A 132 -2.53 -0.18 6.38
C THR A 132 -3.98 -0.63 6.60
N GLY A 133 -4.40 -1.71 5.96
CA GLY A 133 -5.74 -2.24 6.09
C GLY A 133 -5.90 -3.17 7.27
N GLY A 134 -5.39 -4.40 7.14
CA GLY A 134 -5.55 -5.48 8.11
C GLY A 134 -5.52 -6.86 7.46
N LEU A 135 -5.79 -7.88 8.26
CA LEU A 135 -5.87 -9.28 7.81
C LEU A 135 -7.14 -9.96 8.28
N GLY A 136 -7.50 -11.06 7.62
CA GLY A 136 -8.51 -11.98 8.13
C GLY A 136 -9.95 -11.61 7.80
N GLU A 137 -10.26 -10.61 7.00
CA GLU A 137 -11.65 -10.31 6.63
C GLU A 137 -12.28 -11.43 5.78
N ILE A 138 -13.56 -11.74 6.04
CA ILE A 138 -14.37 -12.59 5.18
C ILE A 138 -15.63 -11.84 4.79
N ILE A 139 -15.80 -11.62 3.49
CA ILE A 139 -17.03 -11.10 2.89
C ILE A 139 -17.65 -12.20 2.06
N GLU A 140 -18.87 -12.59 2.40
CA GLU A 140 -19.67 -13.52 1.62
C GLU A 140 -20.55 -12.75 0.63
N LYS A 141 -20.49 -13.10 -0.65
CA LYS A 141 -21.45 -12.62 -1.64
C LYS A 141 -22.66 -13.54 -1.66
N GLN A 142 -23.81 -13.01 -1.32
CA GLN A 142 -25.09 -13.70 -1.40
C GLN A 142 -25.53 -13.84 -2.87
N PRO A 143 -26.42 -14.81 -3.21
CA PRO A 143 -26.90 -15.01 -4.59
C PRO A 143 -27.57 -13.77 -5.22
N ASN A 144 -28.12 -12.88 -4.39
CA ASN A 144 -28.71 -11.60 -4.81
C ASN A 144 -27.68 -10.48 -5.03
N GLY A 145 -26.38 -10.77 -4.92
CA GLY A 145 -25.28 -9.81 -5.07
C GLY A 145 -24.91 -9.05 -3.79
N THR A 146 -25.67 -9.20 -2.70
CA THR A 146 -25.38 -8.52 -1.43
C THR A 146 -24.12 -9.07 -0.77
N LYS A 147 -23.23 -8.18 -0.36
CA LYS A 147 -22.01 -8.52 0.41
C LYS A 147 -22.35 -8.54 1.91
N VAL A 148 -22.12 -9.67 2.58
CA VAL A 148 -22.32 -9.82 4.03
C VAL A 148 -20.97 -10.08 4.68
N MET A 149 -20.62 -9.27 5.68
CA MET A 149 -19.39 -9.45 6.46
C MET A 149 -19.56 -10.65 7.41
N LYS A 150 -18.88 -11.77 7.12
CA LYS A 150 -18.84 -12.98 7.97
C LYS A 150 -17.81 -12.84 9.09
N ARG A 151 -16.68 -12.20 8.82
CA ARG A 151 -15.65 -11.93 9.81
C ARG A 151 -15.06 -10.54 9.61
N LYS A 152 -14.96 -9.79 10.72
CA LYS A 152 -14.32 -8.49 10.76
C LYS A 152 -12.81 -8.64 10.55
N VAL A 153 -12.23 -7.67 9.85
CA VAL A 153 -10.77 -7.53 9.71
C VAL A 153 -10.10 -7.32 11.07
N GLN A 154 -8.96 -7.99 11.28
CA GLN A 154 -7.97 -7.59 12.28
C GLN A 154 -7.18 -6.41 11.70
N ARG A 155 -7.55 -5.19 12.11
CA ARG A 155 -6.91 -3.95 11.64
C ARG A 155 -5.46 -3.90 12.08
N VAL A 156 -4.63 -3.29 11.24
CA VAL A 156 -3.28 -2.86 11.65
C VAL A 156 -3.43 -1.47 12.24
N GLU A 157 -3.18 -1.35 13.54
CA GLU A 157 -3.31 -0.09 14.25
C GLU A 157 -2.12 0.84 13.93
N ILE A 158 -2.33 2.14 14.15
CA ILE A 158 -1.32 3.18 13.88
C ILE A 158 0.00 2.86 14.59
N LEU A 159 -0.05 2.40 15.84
CA LEU A 159 1.15 2.08 16.62
C LEU A 159 1.95 0.91 16.04
N GLU A 160 1.26 -0.07 15.46
CA GLU A 160 1.88 -1.26 14.87
C GLU A 160 2.56 -0.88 13.55
N MET A 161 1.84 -0.20 12.66
CA MET A 161 2.43 0.30 11.41
C MET A 161 3.56 1.30 11.67
N SER A 162 3.42 2.17 12.68
CA SER A 162 4.49 3.07 13.11
C SER A 162 5.72 2.33 13.60
N SER A 163 5.55 1.17 14.27
CA SER A 163 6.66 0.33 14.71
C SER A 163 7.37 -0.33 13.54
N ILE A 164 6.62 -0.79 12.52
CA ILE A 164 7.18 -1.30 11.28
C ILE A 164 8.00 -0.22 10.56
N ILE A 165 7.42 0.97 10.34
CA ILE A 165 8.10 2.09 9.66
C ILE A 165 9.33 2.54 10.44
N ARG A 166 9.22 2.67 11.77
CA ARG A 166 10.36 3.01 12.63
C ARG A 166 11.48 1.98 12.48
N GLY A 167 11.14 0.70 12.45
CA GLY A 167 12.12 -0.36 12.29
C GLY A 167 12.72 -0.46 10.89
N ILE A 168 11.99 -0.05 9.84
CA ILE A 168 12.53 0.15 8.49
C ILE A 168 13.58 1.26 8.53
N VAL A 169 13.22 2.44 9.04
CA VAL A 169 14.08 3.63 9.05
C VAL A 169 15.33 3.41 9.93
N ARG A 170 15.20 2.68 11.04
CA ARG A 170 16.32 2.38 11.95
C ARG A 170 17.13 1.13 11.57
N GLY A 171 16.68 0.36 10.59
CA GLY A 171 17.29 -0.93 10.24
C GLY A 171 17.19 -2.00 11.33
N THR A 172 16.16 -1.93 12.19
CA THR A 172 15.99 -2.89 13.30
C THR A 172 15.01 -4.03 12.99
N ASN A 173 14.24 -3.93 11.91
CA ASN A 173 13.38 -5.04 11.47
C ASN A 173 14.23 -6.19 10.90
N THR A 174 13.83 -7.42 11.21
CA THR A 174 14.34 -8.61 10.52
C THR A 174 13.33 -9.06 9.47
N TRP A 175 13.84 -9.60 8.36
CA TRP A 175 13.04 -9.97 7.19
C TRP A 175 13.28 -11.44 6.85
N GLY A 176 12.23 -12.11 6.38
CA GLY A 176 12.29 -13.49 5.92
C GLY A 176 11.31 -13.72 4.78
N LYS A 177 11.48 -14.83 4.05
CA LYS A 177 10.55 -15.19 2.98
C LYS A 177 9.18 -15.55 3.55
N ASP A 178 8.14 -14.99 2.95
CA ASP A 178 6.77 -15.40 3.21
C ASP A 178 6.50 -16.83 2.70
N LYS A 179 5.58 -17.54 3.35
CA LYS A 179 5.23 -18.94 3.03
C LYS A 179 4.35 -19.07 1.78
N TYR A 180 3.53 -18.06 1.50
CA TYR A 180 2.49 -18.08 0.46
C TYR A 180 2.80 -17.10 -0.67
N TRP A 181 3.41 -15.96 -0.33
CA TRP A 181 3.84 -14.91 -1.21
C TRP A 181 5.32 -15.06 -1.58
N ASN A 182 5.72 -14.65 -2.79
CA ASN A 182 7.14 -14.56 -3.15
C ASN A 182 7.71 -13.20 -2.70
N LEU A 183 7.57 -12.88 -1.41
CA LEU A 183 7.91 -11.59 -0.81
C LEU A 183 8.78 -11.79 0.42
N GLU A 184 9.64 -10.82 0.73
CA GLU A 184 10.31 -10.75 2.04
C GLU A 184 9.44 -9.95 3.01
N VAL A 185 8.98 -10.58 4.09
CA VAL A 185 8.08 -9.99 5.09
C VAL A 185 8.77 -9.88 6.45
N PRO A 186 8.33 -8.98 7.35
CA PRO A 186 8.93 -8.86 8.68
C PRO A 186 8.78 -10.16 9.49
N THR A 187 9.88 -10.64 10.05
CA THR A 187 9.90 -11.76 11.00
C THR A 187 10.02 -11.29 12.46
N SER A 188 10.51 -10.07 12.67
CA SER A 188 10.53 -9.41 13.98
C SER A 188 10.51 -7.89 13.80
N VAL A 189 9.70 -7.23 14.63
CA VAL A 189 9.54 -5.77 14.69
C VAL A 189 9.57 -5.37 16.17
N GLN A 190 10.45 -4.43 16.53
CA GLN A 190 10.62 -4.02 17.92
C GLN A 190 9.32 -3.43 18.49
N GLY A 191 8.85 -4.00 19.60
CA GLY A 191 7.64 -3.52 20.30
C GLY A 191 6.32 -3.96 19.65
N MET A 192 6.36 -4.93 18.72
CA MET A 192 5.17 -5.46 18.05
C MET A 192 5.11 -6.98 18.16
N ASP A 193 3.93 -7.51 18.48
CA ASP A 193 3.63 -8.94 18.41
C ASP A 193 3.05 -9.29 17.03
N LEU A 194 3.90 -9.77 16.13
CA LEU A 194 3.52 -10.15 14.78
C LEU A 194 2.59 -11.37 14.75
N SER A 195 2.57 -12.19 15.80
CA SER A 195 1.74 -13.41 15.82
C SER A 195 0.25 -13.10 15.78
N LYS A 196 -0.16 -11.88 16.13
CA LYS A 196 -1.55 -11.40 15.97
C LYS A 196 -2.01 -11.35 14.51
N TYR A 197 -1.06 -11.29 13.59
CA TYR A 197 -1.27 -11.13 12.16
C TYR A 197 -0.84 -12.36 11.36
N ASP A 198 -0.73 -13.51 12.04
CA ASP A 198 -0.48 -14.79 11.38
C ASP A 198 -1.71 -15.19 10.55
N VAL A 199 -1.53 -15.25 9.23
CA VAL A 199 -2.59 -15.53 8.26
C VAL A 199 -3.25 -16.90 8.50
N GLU A 200 -2.50 -17.87 9.02
CA GLU A 200 -2.99 -19.23 9.32
C GLU A 200 -3.92 -19.26 10.55
N LYS A 201 -3.94 -18.21 11.37
CA LYS A 201 -4.96 -18.04 12.43
C LYS A 201 -6.30 -17.59 11.89
N PHE A 202 -6.34 -17.09 10.65
CA PHE A 202 -7.53 -16.56 10.03
C PHE A 202 -8.08 -17.49 8.94
N TYR A 203 -7.26 -18.25 8.25
CA TYR A 203 -7.72 -19.04 7.11
C TYR A 203 -7.05 -20.41 7.12
N ASP A 204 -7.78 -21.41 6.63
CA ASP A 204 -7.18 -22.71 6.33
C ASP A 204 -6.20 -22.56 5.15
N VAL A 205 -5.20 -23.43 5.09
CA VAL A 205 -4.11 -23.36 4.10
C VAL A 205 -4.64 -23.29 2.66
N ASP A 206 -5.67 -24.07 2.34
CA ASP A 206 -6.27 -24.10 1.00
C ASP A 206 -6.95 -22.76 0.65
N ASP A 207 -7.61 -22.13 1.60
CA ASP A 207 -8.24 -20.82 1.43
C ASP A 207 -7.20 -19.71 1.27
N ILE A 208 -6.05 -19.81 1.96
CA ILE A 208 -4.93 -18.89 1.78
C ILE A 208 -4.39 -19.01 0.36
N ILE A 209 -4.05 -20.23 -0.07
CA ILE A 209 -3.51 -20.49 -1.41
C ILE A 209 -4.47 -19.99 -2.48
N LYS A 210 -5.77 -20.25 -2.33
CA LYS A 210 -6.81 -19.79 -3.24
C LYS A 210 -6.84 -18.27 -3.33
N GLN A 211 -6.95 -17.56 -2.20
CA GLN A 211 -7.03 -16.09 -2.20
C GLN A 211 -5.74 -15.44 -2.75
N VAL A 212 -4.57 -15.99 -2.41
CA VAL A 212 -3.28 -15.54 -2.95
C VAL A 212 -3.23 -15.75 -4.47
N SER A 213 -3.68 -16.90 -4.96
CA SER A 213 -3.73 -17.20 -6.39
C SER A 213 -4.69 -16.29 -7.14
N GLU A 214 -5.88 -16.02 -6.59
CA GLU A 214 -6.86 -15.11 -7.17
C GLU A 214 -6.28 -13.69 -7.28
N LEU A 215 -5.65 -13.18 -6.22
CA LEU A 215 -5.00 -11.86 -6.23
C LEU A 215 -3.85 -11.77 -7.23
N ARG A 216 -3.05 -12.84 -7.37
CA ARG A 216 -2.01 -12.92 -8.40
C ARG A 216 -2.60 -12.86 -9.80
N CYS A 217 -3.64 -13.64 -10.10
CA CYS A 217 -4.32 -13.60 -11.38
C CYS A 217 -4.83 -12.19 -11.69
N GLU A 218 -5.52 -11.54 -10.76
CA GLU A 218 -6.01 -10.15 -10.94
C GLU A 218 -4.87 -9.16 -11.24
N ARG A 219 -3.73 -9.28 -10.53
CA ARG A 219 -2.56 -8.41 -10.72
C ARG A 219 -1.93 -8.62 -12.09
N VAL A 220 -1.81 -9.88 -12.52
CA VAL A 220 -1.27 -10.25 -13.84
C VAL A 220 -2.19 -9.76 -14.96
N GLU A 221 -3.48 -10.04 -14.87
CA GLU A 221 -4.47 -9.56 -15.85
C GLU A 221 -4.46 -8.03 -15.98
N TYR A 222 -4.21 -7.31 -14.88
CA TYR A 222 -4.06 -5.86 -14.93
C TYR A 222 -2.76 -5.44 -15.62
N ILE A 223 -1.62 -6.02 -15.22
CA ILE A 223 -0.31 -5.56 -15.69
C ILE A 223 -0.02 -5.96 -17.15
N GLU A 224 -0.58 -7.07 -17.63
CA GLU A 224 -0.40 -7.53 -19.01
C GLU A 224 -1.07 -6.62 -20.05
N LYS A 225 -1.86 -5.63 -19.62
CA LYS A 225 -2.42 -4.58 -20.48
C LYS A 225 -1.36 -3.58 -20.96
N PHE A 226 -0.20 -3.52 -20.31
CA PHE A 226 0.88 -2.56 -20.60
C PHE A 226 1.93 -3.19 -21.55
N ASN A 227 1.69 -3.09 -22.85
CA ASN A 227 2.47 -3.81 -23.87
C ASN A 227 3.95 -3.42 -23.96
N THR A 228 4.30 -2.20 -23.55
CA THR A 228 5.67 -1.64 -23.60
C THR A 228 6.38 -1.72 -22.25
N LEU A 229 5.76 -2.32 -21.23
CA LEU A 229 6.35 -2.48 -19.91
C LEU A 229 7.45 -3.56 -19.90
N ASP A 230 8.49 -3.33 -19.10
CA ASP A 230 9.61 -4.27 -18.96
C ASP A 230 9.12 -5.65 -18.48
N LYS A 231 9.67 -6.71 -19.11
CA LYS A 231 9.28 -8.10 -18.83
C LYS A 231 9.65 -8.56 -17.43
N ALA A 232 10.68 -7.99 -16.82
CA ALA A 232 11.06 -8.27 -15.44
C ALA A 232 9.96 -7.81 -14.47
N THR A 233 9.38 -6.64 -14.72
CA THR A 233 8.23 -6.11 -13.96
C THR A 233 7.01 -7.01 -14.09
N ILE A 234 6.68 -7.45 -15.31
CA ILE A 234 5.56 -8.38 -15.55
C ILE A 234 5.81 -9.73 -14.88
N THR A 235 7.04 -10.24 -14.95
CA THR A 235 7.43 -11.51 -14.31
C THR A 235 7.33 -11.41 -12.79
N ALA A 236 7.75 -10.30 -12.20
CA ALA A 236 7.64 -10.08 -10.76
C ALA A 236 6.16 -10.11 -10.32
N ALA A 237 5.28 -9.42 -11.05
CA ALA A 237 3.83 -9.38 -10.80
C ALA A 237 3.19 -10.78 -10.73
N LYS A 238 3.70 -11.76 -11.50
CA LYS A 238 3.19 -13.15 -11.52
C LYS A 238 3.44 -13.91 -10.22
N THR A 239 4.39 -13.46 -9.41
CA THR A 239 4.83 -14.17 -8.20
C THR A 239 4.47 -13.45 -6.90
N MET A 240 4.08 -12.18 -6.99
CA MET A 240 3.80 -11.32 -5.83
C MET A 240 2.32 -11.19 -5.50
#